data_AF-A0A7V3DE83-F1
#
_entry.id   AF-A0A7V3DE83-F1
#
_cell.length_a   1.000
_cell.length_b   1.000
_cell.length_c   1.000
_cell.angle_alpha   90.00
_cell.angle_beta   90.00
_cell.angle_gamma   90.00
#
_symmetry.space_group_name_H-M   'P 1'
#
loop_
_entity.id
_entity.type
_entity.pdbx_description
1 polymer ?
#
loop_
_entity_poly.entity_id
_entity_poly.type
_entity_poly.pdbx_seq_one_letter_code
_entity_poly.pdbx_strand_id
1 'polypeptide(L)' 'MPMGVNKVILIGHAGRDPENQSTAGGKTICKLSLATGEAYVA' A
#
# COMPACT_ATOMS: atom_id res chain seq x y z
N MET A 1 26.44 5.93 9.34
CA MET A 1 25.15 6.50 8.90
C MET A 1 24.68 5.71 7.68
N PRO A 2 23.50 5.06 7.70
CA PRO A 2 23.04 4.32 6.53
C PRO A 2 22.65 5.31 5.42
N MET A 3 23.34 5.20 4.28
CA MET A 3 23.07 5.97 3.05
C MET A 3 22.20 5.09 2.13
N GLY A 4 20.90 4.99 2.39
CA GLY A 4 19.99 4.12 1.65
C GLY A 4 18.65 4.76 1.35
N VAL A 5 18.06 4.44 0.21
CA VAL A 5 16.71 4.86 -0.19
C VAL A 5 15.79 3.65 -0.18
N ASN A 6 14.70 3.73 0.59
CA ASN A 6 13.58 2.78 0.51
C ASN A 6 12.36 3.54 -0.04
N LYS A 7 12.07 3.35 -1.33
CA LYS A 7 10.95 4.00 -2.03
C LYS A 7 10.15 2.96 -2.79
N VAL A 8 8.84 3.01 -2.62
CA VAL A 8 7.87 2.14 -3.30
C VAL A 8 6.85 3.02 -4.01
N ILE A 9 6.59 2.73 -5.30
CA ILE A 9 5.56 3.37 -6.12
C ILE A 9 4.70 2.25 -6.69
N LEU A 10 3.38 2.29 -6.42
CA LEU A 10 2.43 1.27 -6.85
C LEU A 10 1.26 1.93 -7.58
N ILE A 11 0.81 1.28 -8.66
CA ILE A 11 -0.41 1.64 -9.40
C ILE A 11 -1.18 0.34 -9.61
N GLY A 12 -2.47 0.36 -9.28
CA GLY A 12 -3.32 -0.82 -9.37
C GLY A 12 -4.75 -0.52 -8.97
N HIS A 13 -5.56 -1.56 -8.89
CA HIS A 13 -6.97 -1.45 -8.51
C HIS A 13 -7.16 -1.79 -7.04
N ALA A 14 -8.09 -1.12 -6.37
CA ALA A 14 -8.48 -1.50 -5.02
C ALA A 14 -9.15 -2.88 -5.04
N GLY A 15 -8.62 -3.84 -4.28
CA GLY A 15 -9.19 -5.20 -4.20
C GLY A 15 -10.47 -5.27 -3.37
N ARG A 16 -10.71 -4.24 -2.54
CA ARG A 16 -11.91 -4.05 -1.70
C ARG A 16 -11.96 -2.58 -1.26
N ASP A 17 -13.06 -2.19 -0.64
CA ASP A 17 -13.18 -0.87 -0.02
C ASP A 17 -12.11 -0.66 1.07
N PRO A 18 -11.59 0.58 1.25
CA PRO A 18 -10.60 0.88 2.29
C PRO A 18 -11.11 0.53 3.69
N GLU A 19 -10.26 -0.10 4.49
CA GLU A 19 -10.61 -0.47 5.87
C GLU A 19 -9.99 0.50 6.86
N ASN A 20 -10.82 1.20 7.63
CA ASN A 20 -10.38 2.10 8.69
C ASN A 20 -10.39 1.41 10.06
N GLN A 21 -9.31 1.55 10.82
CA GLN A 21 -9.18 1.03 12.17
C GLN A 21 -8.60 2.10 13.11
N SER A 22 -8.99 2.09 14.38
CA SER A 22 -8.41 2.94 15.41
C SER A 22 -7.45 2.13 16.27
N THR A 23 -6.24 2.64 16.45
CA THR A 23 -5.28 2.07 17.40
C THR A 23 -5.71 2.33 18.84
N ALA A 24 -5.19 1.53 19.79
CA ALA A 24 -5.39 1.77 21.23
C ALA A 24 -4.94 3.18 21.68
N GLY A 25 -4.00 3.80 20.96
CA GLY A 25 -3.54 5.17 21.17
C GLY A 25 -4.37 6.24 20.44
N GLY A 26 -5.53 5.90 19.88
CA GLY A 26 -6.46 6.86 19.26
C GLY A 26 -6.11 7.31 17.84
N LYS A 27 -5.03 6.82 17.23
CA LYS A 27 -4.70 7.12 15.83
C LYS A 27 -5.53 6.28 14.87
N THR A 28 -6.04 6.89 13.81
CA THR A 28 -6.72 6.21 12.70
C THR A 28 -5.69 5.64 11.72
N ILE A 29 -5.91 4.41 11.28
CA ILE A 29 -5.15 3.69 10.26
C ILE A 29 -6.11 3.33 9.13
N CYS A 30 -5.72 3.58 7.89
CA CYS A 30 -6.43 3.12 6.69
C CYS A 30 -5.62 2.01 6.01
N LYS A 31 -6.20 0.84 5.83
CA LYS A 31 -5.59 -0.27 5.08
C LYS A 31 -6.16 -0.32 3.67
N LEU A 32 -5.26 -0.40 2.69
CA LEU A 32 -5.58 -0.56 1.28
C LEU A 32 -5.10 -1.94 0.81
N SER A 33 -5.92 -2.61 0.01
CA SER A 33 -5.54 -3.80 -0.74
C SER A 33 -5.45 -3.41 -2.21
N LEU A 34 -4.28 -3.60 -2.83
CA LEU A 34 -4.03 -3.18 -4.20
C LEU A 34 -3.69 -4.40 -5.08
N ALA A 35 -4.47 -4.60 -6.13
CA ALA A 35 -4.18 -5.57 -7.18
C ALA A 35 -3.31 -4.91 -8.27
N THR A 36 -2.09 -5.41 -8.44
CA THR A 36 -1.16 -5.01 -9.50
C THR A 36 -1.04 -6.14 -10.54
N GLY A 37 -0.87 -5.78 -11.81
CA GLY A 37 -0.60 -6.74 -12.88
C GLY A 37 0.69 -6.40 -13.59
N GLU A 38 1.35 -7.44 -14.12
CA GLU A 38 2.52 -7.31 -14.97
C GLU A 38 2.16 -7.85 -16.36
N ALA A 39 2.62 -7.17 -17.41
CA ALA A 39 2.50 -7.64 -18.79
C ALA A 39 3.91 -7.73 -19.37
N TYR A 40 4.23 -8.88 -19.94
CA TYR A 40 5.49 -9.09 -20.65
C TYR A 40 5.19 -9.31 -22.12
N VAL A 41 5.93 -8.61 -22.99
CA VAL A 41 5.92 -8.84 -24.44
C VAL A 41 7.20 -9.61 -24.77
N ALA A 42 7.06 -10.71 -25.50
CA ALA A 42 8.18 -11.55 -25.93
C ALA A 42 9.07 -10.86 -26.96
#